data_AF-A0A7C4MSN8-F1
#
_entry.id   AF-A0A7C4MSN8-F1
#
_cell.length_a   1.000
_cell.length_b   1.000
_cell.length_c   1.000
_cell.angle_alpha   90.00
_cell.angle_beta   90.00
_cell.angle_gamma   90.00
#
_symmetry.space_group_name_H-M   'P 1'
#
loop_
_entity.id
_entity.type
_entity.pdbx_description
1 polymer ?
#
loop_
_entity_poly.entity_id
_entity_poly.type
_entity_poly.pdbx_seq_one_letter_code
_entity_poly.pdbx_strand_id
1 'polypeptide(L)'
;MSSHLTFFVEEQSMEAFLRAVLPRLLPDSVHFEIFTFQGKRDLIEKLPKRLRGLAPTLAANSRIVILVDRDDDDCRQLKSELNEIAVQAGLKVRNVGSTDWQVVNRIVIEELEAWYFGDWDAVREAFPRVSANVPRQQQYRDSDGIAGGTWEALERLLKKAGYFAAGVAKIELARKIGQRFQPDRCKSPSFRCFREVVLEAVVGSQ
;
A
#
# COMPACT_ATOMS: atom_id res chain seq x y z
N MET A 1 -14.45 15.42 16.09
CA MET A 1 -15.12 14.23 15.54
C MET A 1 -14.03 13.25 15.14
N SER A 2 -14.12 11.96 15.49
CA SER A 2 -13.08 10.97 15.16
C SER A 2 -13.23 10.52 13.70
N SER A 3 -12.21 10.72 12.88
CA SER A 3 -12.20 10.21 11.50
C SER A 3 -11.84 8.74 11.47
N HIS A 4 -12.37 8.02 10.49
CA HIS A 4 -12.14 6.59 10.33
C HIS A 4 -11.67 6.26 8.91
N LEU A 5 -10.57 5.54 8.80
CA LEU A 5 -10.05 5.04 7.53
C LEU A 5 -10.22 3.53 7.44
N THR A 6 -10.92 3.05 6.43
CA THR A 6 -11.02 1.63 6.13
C THR A 6 -10.10 1.30 4.96
N PHE A 7 -9.16 0.38 5.18
CA PHE A 7 -8.26 -0.11 4.13
C PHE A 7 -8.72 -1.49 3.66
N PHE A 8 -8.84 -1.66 2.35
CA PHE A 8 -9.01 -2.97 1.72
C PHE A 8 -7.71 -3.33 1.02
N VAL A 9 -7.08 -4.43 1.44
CA VAL A 9 -5.75 -4.83 0.96
C VAL A 9 -5.76 -6.24 0.44
N GLU A 10 -4.96 -6.46 -0.60
CA GLU A 10 -4.88 -7.73 -1.32
C GLU A 10 -4.44 -8.92 -0.44
N GLU A 11 -3.43 -8.70 0.41
CA GLU A 11 -2.77 -9.79 1.14
C GLU A 11 -2.23 -9.37 2.52
N GLN A 12 -1.84 -10.37 3.32
CA GLN A 12 -1.40 -10.20 4.71
C GLN A 12 -0.07 -9.44 4.86
N SER A 13 0.78 -9.45 3.84
CA SER A 13 2.05 -8.70 3.87
C SER A 13 1.77 -7.19 3.92
N MET A 14 0.85 -6.71 3.08
CA MET A 14 0.39 -5.32 3.04
C MET A 14 -0.28 -4.91 4.36
N GLU A 15 -1.13 -5.78 4.92
CA GLU A 15 -1.71 -5.51 6.25
C GLU A 15 -0.60 -5.32 7.30
N ALA A 16 0.38 -6.23 7.35
CA ALA A 16 1.47 -6.16 8.32
C ALA A 16 2.31 -4.89 8.15
N PHE A 17 2.57 -4.48 6.91
CA PHE A 17 3.27 -3.23 6.60
C PHE A 17 2.46 -2.01 7.05
N LEU A 18 1.19 -1.91 6.67
CA LEU A 18 0.33 -0.76 7.02
C LEU A 18 0.12 -0.64 8.52
N ARG A 19 -0.06 -1.74 9.26
CA ARG A 19 -0.16 -1.70 10.73
C ARG A 19 1.08 -1.09 11.38
N ALA A 20 2.26 -1.27 10.78
CA ALA A 20 3.48 -0.66 11.27
C ALA A 20 3.64 0.80 10.82
N VAL A 21 3.15 1.16 9.63
CA VAL A 21 3.38 2.48 9.00
C VAL A 21 2.31 3.52 9.36
N LEU A 22 1.03 3.16 9.32
CA LEU A 22 -0.08 4.09 9.51
C LEU A 22 -0.03 4.88 10.83
N PRO A 23 0.38 4.32 11.99
CA PRO A 23 0.51 5.09 13.22
C PRO A 23 1.50 6.26 13.17
N ARG A 24 2.40 6.29 12.16
CA ARG A 24 3.34 7.40 11.93
C ARG A 24 2.86 8.38 10.85
N LEU A 25 1.79 8.05 10.14
CA LEU A 25 1.14 8.92 9.16
C LEU A 25 -0.14 9.58 9.70
N LEU A 26 -0.82 8.91 10.63
CA LEU A 26 -2.12 9.31 11.13
C LEU A 26 -1.98 9.99 12.50
N PRO A 27 -2.72 11.08 12.75
CA PRO A 27 -2.89 11.61 14.10
C PRO A 27 -3.60 10.59 15.00
N ASP A 28 -3.36 10.66 16.31
CA ASP A 28 -3.97 9.76 17.31
C ASP A 28 -5.51 9.80 17.32
N SER A 29 -6.12 10.88 16.82
CA SER A 29 -7.57 11.05 16.71
C SER A 29 -8.21 10.32 15.53
N VAL A 30 -7.40 9.69 14.66
CA VAL A 30 -7.86 8.98 13.47
C VAL A 30 -7.71 7.49 13.70
N HIS A 31 -8.84 6.79 13.67
CA HIS A 31 -8.86 5.34 13.77
C HIS A 31 -8.80 4.71 12.38
N PHE A 32 -8.27 3.49 12.30
CA PHE A 32 -8.28 2.74 11.04
C PHE A 32 -8.55 1.26 11.25
N GLU A 33 -9.16 0.66 10.23
CA GLU A 33 -9.35 -0.78 10.09
C GLU A 33 -8.74 -1.26 8.78
N ILE A 34 -8.20 -2.48 8.77
CA ILE A 34 -7.65 -3.11 7.56
C ILE A 34 -8.38 -4.43 7.35
N PHE A 35 -8.99 -4.57 6.18
CA PHE A 35 -9.63 -5.78 5.70
C PHE A 35 -8.76 -6.42 4.63
N THR A 36 -8.27 -7.60 4.94
CA THR A 36 -7.33 -8.36 4.12
C THR A 36 -8.06 -9.43 3.31
N PHE A 37 -7.73 -9.52 2.03
CA PHE A 37 -8.24 -10.55 1.12
C PHE A 37 -7.22 -11.66 0.90
N GLN A 38 -7.57 -12.62 0.04
CA GLN A 38 -6.72 -13.75 -0.35
C GLN A 38 -6.24 -13.57 -1.80
N GLY A 39 -5.61 -12.43 -2.08
CA GLY A 39 -5.12 -12.07 -3.42
C GLY A 39 -6.10 -11.20 -4.21
N LYS A 40 -5.60 -10.63 -5.32
CA LYS A 40 -6.28 -9.65 -6.16
C LYS A 40 -7.66 -10.10 -6.62
N ARG A 41 -7.74 -11.34 -7.09
CA ARG A 41 -8.98 -11.94 -7.57
C ARG A 41 -10.03 -11.99 -6.47
N ASP A 42 -9.65 -12.44 -5.27
CA ASP A 42 -10.55 -12.51 -4.12
C ASP A 42 -11.04 -11.11 -3.70
N LEU A 43 -10.14 -10.13 -3.74
CA LEU A 43 -10.48 -8.73 -3.51
C LEU A 43 -11.51 -8.25 -4.53
N ILE A 44 -11.23 -8.33 -5.84
CA ILE A 44 -12.11 -7.85 -6.91
C ILE A 44 -13.48 -8.54 -6.85
N GLU A 45 -13.53 -9.86 -6.64
CA GLU A 45 -14.79 -10.61 -6.56
C GLU A 45 -15.67 -10.19 -5.36
N LYS A 46 -15.06 -9.89 -4.21
CA LYS A 46 -15.79 -9.57 -2.97
C LYS A 46 -16.03 -8.08 -2.76
N LEU A 47 -15.25 -7.22 -3.39
CA LEU A 47 -15.30 -5.76 -3.22
C LEU A 47 -16.70 -5.17 -3.48
N PRO A 48 -17.45 -5.56 -4.54
CA PRO A 48 -18.77 -5.00 -4.79
C PRO A 48 -19.75 -5.21 -3.62
N LYS A 49 -19.75 -6.41 -3.03
CA LYS A 49 -20.63 -6.73 -1.89
C LYS A 49 -20.20 -5.99 -0.63
N ARG A 50 -18.90 -5.88 -0.37
CA ARG A 50 -18.35 -5.17 0.79
C ARG A 50 -18.68 -3.67 0.74
N LEU A 51 -18.41 -3.02 -0.39
CA LEU A 51 -18.67 -1.60 -0.56
C LEU A 51 -20.17 -1.28 -0.47
N ARG A 52 -21.04 -2.10 -1.07
CA ARG A 52 -22.50 -1.95 -0.93
C ARG A 52 -22.99 -2.08 0.51
N GLY A 53 -22.35 -2.92 1.31
CA GLY A 53 -22.66 -3.06 2.74
C GLY A 53 -22.23 -1.85 3.57
N LEU A 54 -21.15 -1.18 3.20
CA LEU A 54 -20.62 0.00 3.91
C LEU A 54 -21.27 1.30 3.49
N ALA A 55 -21.64 1.45 2.21
CA ALA A 55 -22.08 2.72 1.64
C ALA A 55 -23.22 3.41 2.43
N PRO A 56 -24.27 2.72 2.92
CA PRO A 56 -25.37 3.36 3.65
C PRO A 56 -24.98 3.88 5.04
N THR A 57 -23.93 3.33 5.65
CA THR A 57 -23.50 3.64 7.03
C THR A 57 -22.19 4.41 7.10
N LEU A 58 -21.58 4.72 5.94
CA LEU A 58 -20.32 5.43 5.88
C LEU A 58 -20.51 6.88 6.34
N ALA A 59 -19.95 7.21 7.50
CA ALA A 59 -20.00 8.56 8.04
C ALA A 59 -19.30 9.57 7.11
N ALA A 60 -19.71 10.84 7.18
CA ALA A 60 -19.20 11.90 6.30
C ALA A 60 -17.68 12.13 6.43
N ASN A 61 -17.09 11.80 7.58
CA ASN A 61 -15.66 11.90 7.86
C ASN A 61 -14.93 10.55 7.78
N SER A 62 -15.60 9.49 7.29
CA SER A 62 -14.98 8.21 7.01
C SER A 62 -14.54 8.14 5.55
N ARG A 63 -13.41 7.46 5.30
CA ARG A 63 -12.89 7.24 3.95
C ARG A 63 -12.46 5.79 3.77
N ILE A 64 -12.59 5.30 2.55
CA ILE A 64 -12.17 3.96 2.15
C ILE A 64 -10.97 4.08 1.22
N VAL A 65 -9.89 3.37 1.52
CA VAL A 65 -8.69 3.28 0.69
C VAL A 65 -8.52 1.83 0.25
N ILE A 66 -8.51 1.60 -1.06
CA ILE A 66 -8.34 0.27 -1.64
C ILE A 66 -6.95 0.20 -2.25
N LEU A 67 -6.15 -0.77 -1.81
CA LEU A 67 -4.79 -1.00 -2.28
C LEU A 67 -4.72 -2.36 -2.97
N VAL A 68 -4.25 -2.34 -4.21
CA VAL A 68 -4.09 -3.52 -5.05
C VAL A 68 -2.73 -3.44 -5.71
N ASP A 69 -2.02 -4.57 -5.74
CA ASP A 69 -0.72 -4.66 -6.40
C ASP A 69 -0.95 -4.68 -7.92
N ARG A 70 -0.06 -4.06 -8.69
CA ARG A 70 -0.20 -4.03 -10.14
C ARG A 70 0.13 -5.40 -10.72
N ASP A 71 1.17 -6.04 -10.20
CA ASP A 71 1.84 -7.18 -10.83
C ASP A 71 2.10 -6.86 -12.32
N ASP A 72 1.66 -7.77 -13.19
CA ASP A 72 1.72 -7.67 -14.65
C ASP A 72 0.49 -6.99 -15.29
N ASP A 73 -0.47 -6.47 -14.51
CA ASP A 73 -1.69 -5.86 -15.04
C ASP A 73 -1.46 -4.44 -15.60
N ASP A 74 -2.34 -4.01 -16.52
CA ASP A 74 -2.40 -2.61 -16.93
C ASP A 74 -2.96 -1.75 -15.77
N CYS A 75 -2.10 -0.88 -15.23
CA CYS A 75 -2.44 -0.03 -14.09
C CYS A 75 -3.67 0.86 -14.34
N ARG A 76 -3.90 1.31 -15.58
CA ARG A 76 -5.05 2.19 -15.90
C ARG A 76 -6.33 1.37 -15.96
N GLN A 77 -6.29 0.19 -16.57
CA GLN A 77 -7.44 -0.72 -16.64
C GLN A 77 -7.84 -1.20 -15.24
N LEU A 78 -6.89 -1.70 -14.44
CA LEU A 78 -7.13 -2.13 -13.07
C LEU A 78 -7.74 -1.01 -12.21
N LYS A 79 -7.22 0.22 -12.34
CA LYS A 79 -7.77 1.37 -11.64
C LYS A 79 -9.18 1.74 -12.12
N SER A 80 -9.47 1.61 -13.41
CA SER A 80 -10.81 1.85 -13.97
C SER A 80 -11.82 0.85 -13.40
N GLU A 81 -11.48 -0.44 -13.42
CA GLU A 81 -12.32 -1.50 -12.88
C GLU A 81 -12.67 -1.27 -11.41
N LEU A 82 -11.67 -0.96 -10.57
CA LEU A 82 -11.89 -0.67 -9.15
C LEU A 82 -12.75 0.58 -8.94
N ASN A 83 -12.60 1.61 -9.79
CA ASN A 83 -13.44 2.81 -9.74
C ASN A 83 -14.89 2.49 -10.12
N GLU A 84 -15.11 1.67 -11.15
CA GLU A 84 -16.43 1.24 -11.59
C GLU A 84 -17.15 0.45 -10.49
N ILE A 85 -16.45 -0.47 -9.82
CA ILE A 85 -16.99 -1.23 -8.67
C ILE A 85 -17.45 -0.27 -7.56
N ALA A 86 -16.64 0.74 -7.23
CA ALA A 86 -16.97 1.74 -6.22
C ALA A 86 -18.20 2.60 -6.61
N VAL A 87 -18.26 3.06 -7.86
CA VAL A 87 -19.40 3.84 -8.38
C VAL A 87 -20.68 3.01 -8.36
N GLN A 88 -20.62 1.75 -8.80
CA GLN A 88 -21.76 0.82 -8.76
C GLN A 88 -22.23 0.50 -7.34
N ALA A 89 -21.35 0.63 -6.34
CA ALA A 89 -21.71 0.53 -4.93
C ALA A 89 -22.31 1.83 -4.35
N GLY A 90 -22.45 2.89 -5.15
CA GLY A 90 -23.02 4.17 -4.74
C GLY A 90 -22.04 5.08 -4.01
N LEU A 91 -20.73 4.84 -4.11
CA LEU A 91 -19.71 5.64 -3.43
C LEU A 91 -19.10 6.68 -4.38
N LYS A 92 -18.78 7.86 -3.82
CA LYS A 92 -18.03 8.91 -4.53
C LYS A 92 -16.54 8.54 -4.61
N VAL A 93 -16.06 8.22 -5.81
CA VAL A 93 -14.63 7.99 -6.07
C VAL A 93 -13.87 9.30 -6.04
N ARG A 94 -12.69 9.31 -5.42
CA ARG A 94 -11.79 10.48 -5.38
C ARG A 94 -11.32 10.86 -6.78
N ASN A 95 -11.61 12.09 -7.16
CA ASN A 95 -11.06 12.76 -8.35
C ASN A 95 -10.11 13.88 -7.94
N VAL A 96 -9.20 14.25 -8.84
CA VAL A 96 -8.28 15.37 -8.61
C VAL A 96 -9.08 16.65 -8.39
N GLY A 97 -8.80 17.36 -7.29
CA GLY A 97 -9.47 18.62 -6.95
C GLY A 97 -10.81 18.48 -6.21
N SER A 98 -11.31 17.27 -5.99
CA SER A 98 -12.50 17.06 -5.14
C SER A 98 -12.09 16.72 -3.71
N THR A 99 -12.64 17.43 -2.73
CA THR A 99 -12.57 17.09 -1.30
C THR A 99 -13.77 16.24 -0.84
N ASP A 100 -14.84 16.21 -1.64
CA ASP A 100 -16.04 15.40 -1.42
C ASP A 100 -15.87 14.04 -2.12
N TRP A 101 -15.25 13.11 -1.41
CA TRP A 101 -15.07 11.74 -1.85
C TRP A 101 -15.21 10.78 -0.67
N GLN A 102 -15.51 9.53 -0.97
CA GLN A 102 -15.72 8.47 0.03
C GLN A 102 -14.73 7.32 -0.14
N VAL A 103 -14.33 7.04 -1.38
CA VAL A 103 -13.44 5.93 -1.71
C VAL A 103 -12.35 6.35 -2.69
N VAL A 104 -11.17 5.76 -2.54
CA VAL A 104 -10.04 5.97 -3.43
C VAL A 104 -9.30 4.66 -3.68
N ASN A 105 -9.05 4.40 -4.96
CA ASN A 105 -8.28 3.26 -5.41
C ASN A 105 -6.82 3.68 -5.65
N ARG A 106 -5.89 2.92 -5.08
CA ARG A 106 -4.45 3.11 -5.23
C ARG A 106 -3.81 1.81 -5.68
N ILE A 107 -3.01 1.92 -6.73
CA ILE A 107 -2.28 0.80 -7.31
C ILE A 107 -0.85 0.88 -6.78
N VAL A 108 -0.39 -0.20 -6.18
CA VAL A 108 1.00 -0.41 -5.79
C VAL A 108 1.72 -0.89 -7.04
N ILE A 109 2.71 -0.14 -7.54
CA ILE A 109 3.32 -0.44 -8.83
C ILE A 109 4.35 -1.56 -8.69
N GLU A 110 4.31 -2.53 -9.61
CA GLU A 110 4.83 -3.89 -9.40
C GLU A 110 4.10 -4.50 -8.19
N GLU A 111 4.69 -4.45 -7.01
CA GLU A 111 4.17 -5.03 -5.76
C GLU A 111 4.62 -4.17 -4.57
N LEU A 112 4.19 -4.53 -3.36
CA LEU A 112 4.60 -3.88 -2.10
C LEU A 112 6.13 -3.69 -1.96
N GLU A 113 6.93 -4.64 -2.44
CA GLU A 113 8.39 -4.55 -2.33
C GLU A 113 9.00 -3.33 -3.03
N ALA A 114 8.34 -2.77 -4.06
CA ALA A 114 8.73 -1.49 -4.65
C ALA A 114 8.84 -0.38 -3.59
N TRP A 115 7.93 -0.37 -2.62
CA TRP A 115 7.96 0.62 -1.54
C TRP A 115 9.19 0.45 -0.66
N TYR A 116 9.61 -0.80 -0.40
CA TYR A 116 10.82 -1.08 0.38
C TYR A 116 12.08 -0.60 -0.33
N PHE A 117 12.16 -0.75 -1.66
CA PHE A 117 13.25 -0.14 -2.44
C PHE A 117 13.19 1.39 -2.39
N GLY A 118 11.98 1.95 -2.33
CA GLY A 118 11.75 3.38 -2.12
C GLY A 118 12.32 3.91 -0.80
N ASP A 119 12.38 3.09 0.25
CA ASP A 119 13.07 3.39 1.51
C ASP A 119 14.11 2.31 1.88
N TRP A 120 15.18 2.25 1.10
CA TRP A 120 16.23 1.25 1.31
C TRP A 120 16.92 1.33 2.68
N ASP A 121 16.94 2.51 3.30
CA ASP A 121 17.51 2.66 4.65
C ASP A 121 16.73 1.83 5.67
N ALA A 122 15.39 1.78 5.57
CA ALA A 122 14.58 0.91 6.42
C ALA A 122 14.88 -0.58 6.21
N VAL A 123 15.14 -0.98 4.95
CA VAL A 123 15.57 -2.35 4.64
C VAL A 123 16.91 -2.66 5.31
N ARG A 124 17.86 -1.72 5.28
CA ARG A 124 19.17 -1.88 5.94
C ARG A 124 19.07 -1.89 7.46
N GLU A 125 18.19 -1.10 8.05
CA GLU A 125 17.94 -1.13 9.49
C GLU A 125 17.32 -2.46 9.93
N ALA A 126 16.42 -3.03 9.11
CA ALA A 126 15.83 -4.34 9.37
C ALA A 126 16.81 -5.51 9.08
N PHE A 127 17.67 -5.35 8.07
CA PHE A 127 18.57 -6.38 7.57
C PHE A 127 19.99 -5.84 7.32
N PRO A 128 20.80 -5.57 8.36
CA PRO A 128 22.06 -4.80 8.25
C PRO A 128 23.16 -5.36 7.36
N ARG A 129 23.02 -6.62 6.90
CA ARG A 129 23.99 -7.29 6.02
C ARG A 129 23.74 -7.01 4.53
N VAL A 130 22.60 -6.40 4.18
CA VAL A 130 22.31 -6.00 2.80
C VAL A 130 23.17 -4.80 2.39
N SER A 131 23.58 -4.77 1.12
CA SER A 131 24.50 -3.74 0.64
C SER A 131 23.87 -2.35 0.63
N ALA A 132 24.62 -1.36 1.11
CA ALA A 132 24.25 0.05 1.03
C ALA A 132 24.19 0.58 -0.41
N ASN A 133 24.85 -0.09 -1.35
CA ASN A 133 24.98 0.37 -2.73
C ASN A 133 23.81 -0.06 -3.62
N VAL A 134 22.82 -0.83 -3.13
CA VAL A 134 21.68 -1.29 -3.92
C VAL A 134 20.98 -0.14 -4.66
N PRO A 135 20.58 0.98 -4.02
CA PRO A 135 19.92 2.09 -4.70
C PRO A 135 20.80 2.82 -5.72
N ARG A 136 22.13 2.58 -5.73
CA ARG A 136 23.05 3.17 -6.71
C ARG A 136 23.12 2.36 -8.01
N GLN A 137 22.69 1.10 -7.99
CA GLN A 137 22.68 0.23 -9.16
C GLN A 137 21.55 0.64 -10.10
N GLN A 138 21.81 0.68 -11.40
CA GLN A 138 20.87 1.16 -12.42
C GLN A 138 19.48 0.49 -12.29
N GLN A 139 19.46 -0.83 -12.12
CA GLN A 139 18.23 -1.64 -12.01
C GLN A 139 17.36 -1.36 -10.76
N TYR A 140 17.87 -0.66 -9.74
CA TYR A 140 17.15 -0.40 -8.48
C TYR A 140 17.00 1.10 -8.18
N ARG A 141 17.39 1.98 -9.11
CA ARG A 141 17.30 3.45 -8.92
C ARG A 141 15.87 3.97 -8.99
N ASP A 142 15.06 3.34 -9.83
CA ASP A 142 13.62 3.55 -9.91
C ASP A 142 12.93 2.36 -9.27
N SER A 143 12.37 2.55 -8.09
CA SER A 143 11.80 1.46 -7.30
C SER A 143 10.54 0.86 -7.91
N ASP A 144 9.74 1.69 -8.59
CA ASP A 144 8.50 1.27 -9.24
C ASP A 144 8.74 0.78 -10.68
N GLY A 145 9.99 0.91 -11.16
CA GLY A 145 10.44 0.43 -12.46
C GLY A 145 11.37 -0.79 -12.39
N ILE A 146 11.45 -1.47 -11.23
CA ILE A 146 12.28 -2.67 -11.07
C ILE A 146 11.66 -3.80 -11.89
N ALA A 147 12.32 -4.18 -12.97
CA ALA A 147 11.85 -5.23 -13.87
C ALA A 147 12.07 -6.65 -13.29
N GLY A 148 11.15 -7.56 -13.64
CA GLY A 148 11.26 -8.99 -13.31
C GLY A 148 10.83 -9.33 -11.88
N GLY A 149 9.96 -8.50 -11.30
CA GLY A 149 9.38 -8.70 -9.98
C GLY A 149 10.20 -8.07 -8.84
N THR A 150 9.54 -7.21 -8.07
CA THR A 150 10.17 -6.54 -6.92
C THR A 150 10.42 -7.51 -5.78
N TRP A 151 9.54 -8.49 -5.59
CA TRP A 151 9.75 -9.57 -4.65
C TRP A 151 11.01 -10.39 -4.97
N GLU A 152 11.16 -10.86 -6.20
CA GLU A 152 12.28 -11.69 -6.65
C GLU A 152 13.61 -10.93 -6.53
N ALA A 153 13.60 -9.63 -6.84
CA ALA A 153 14.75 -8.76 -6.66
C ALA A 153 15.16 -8.65 -5.19
N LEU A 154 14.20 -8.37 -4.29
CA LEU A 154 14.46 -8.23 -2.86
C LEU A 154 14.91 -9.55 -2.24
N GLU A 155 14.23 -10.65 -2.56
CA GLU A 155 14.54 -11.97 -2.05
C GLU A 155 15.99 -12.36 -2.40
N ARG A 156 16.40 -12.13 -3.66
CA ARG A 156 17.77 -12.42 -4.12
C ARG A 156 18.82 -11.61 -3.37
N LEU A 157 18.54 -10.33 -3.10
CA LEU A 157 19.45 -9.46 -2.34
C LEU A 157 19.57 -9.92 -0.88
N LEU A 158 18.46 -10.33 -0.25
CA LEU A 158 18.44 -10.85 1.11
C LEU A 158 19.17 -12.20 1.23
N LYS A 159 18.90 -13.13 0.30
CA LYS A 159 19.61 -14.42 0.23
C LYS A 159 21.11 -14.23 0.03
N LYS A 160 21.52 -13.32 -0.88
CA LYS A 160 22.93 -12.97 -1.09
C LYS A 160 23.59 -12.40 0.17
N ALA A 161 22.84 -11.70 1.02
CA ALA A 161 23.30 -11.19 2.31
C ALA A 161 23.26 -12.23 3.45
N GLY A 162 22.90 -13.48 3.15
CA GLY A 162 22.86 -14.60 4.10
C GLY A 162 21.61 -14.62 4.99
N TYR A 163 20.51 -14.00 4.55
CA TYR A 163 19.19 -14.13 5.19
C TYR A 163 18.35 -15.21 4.52
N PHE A 164 17.40 -15.77 5.28
CA PHE A 164 16.30 -16.59 4.74
C PHE A 164 16.74 -17.79 3.89
N ALA A 165 17.78 -18.51 4.32
CA ALA A 165 18.27 -19.70 3.62
C ALA A 165 17.20 -20.80 3.44
N ALA A 166 16.18 -20.83 4.31
CA ALA A 166 15.06 -21.77 4.29
C ALA A 166 13.76 -21.18 3.69
N GLY A 167 13.82 -19.98 3.09
CA GLY A 167 12.67 -19.25 2.59
C GLY A 167 12.35 -18.00 3.40
N VAL A 168 11.69 -17.03 2.75
CA VAL A 168 11.37 -15.72 3.35
C VAL A 168 9.92 -15.71 3.83
N ALA A 169 9.72 -15.40 5.12
CA ALA A 169 8.38 -15.13 5.64
C ALA A 169 7.95 -13.70 5.25
N LYS A 170 7.25 -13.55 4.11
CA LYS A 170 6.78 -12.24 3.56
C LYS A 170 6.15 -11.34 4.63
N ILE A 171 5.27 -11.89 5.46
CA ILE A 171 4.57 -11.15 6.53
C ILE A 171 5.54 -10.61 7.59
N GLU A 172 6.51 -11.42 8.01
CA GLU A 172 7.50 -11.00 9.01
C GLU A 172 8.46 -9.95 8.42
N LEU A 173 8.86 -10.13 7.16
CA LEU A 173 9.66 -9.17 6.42
C LEU A 173 8.93 -7.82 6.33
N ALA A 174 7.66 -7.82 5.90
CA ALA A 174 6.83 -6.63 5.81
C ALA A 174 6.69 -5.91 7.15
N ARG A 175 6.50 -6.66 8.24
CA ARG A 175 6.45 -6.10 9.60
C ARG A 175 7.78 -5.48 10.01
N LYS A 176 8.91 -6.16 9.78
CA LYS A 176 10.25 -5.70 10.17
C LYS A 176 10.67 -4.45 9.40
N ILE A 177 10.49 -4.44 8.08
CA ILE A 177 10.77 -3.27 7.25
C ILE A 177 9.80 -2.15 7.61
N GLY A 178 8.50 -2.47 7.71
CA GLY A 178 7.46 -1.56 8.13
C GLY A 178 7.84 -0.79 9.40
N GLN A 179 8.30 -1.46 10.46
CA GLN A 179 8.71 -0.81 11.72
C GLN A 179 9.84 0.23 11.58
N ARG A 180 10.70 0.10 10.55
CA ARG A 180 11.81 1.03 10.28
C ARG A 180 11.50 2.04 9.19
N PHE A 181 10.45 1.78 8.41
CA PHE A 181 10.05 2.54 7.23
C PHE A 181 9.75 4.00 7.54
N GLN A 182 10.38 4.96 6.88
CA GLN A 182 10.15 6.38 7.05
C GLN A 182 9.32 6.91 5.87
N PRO A 183 8.02 7.19 6.06
CA PRO A 183 7.13 7.57 4.96
C PRO A 183 7.60 8.80 4.17
N ASP A 184 8.21 9.76 4.85
CA ASP A 184 8.65 11.02 4.25
C ASP A 184 9.93 10.84 3.41
N ARG A 185 10.71 9.80 3.68
CA ARG A 185 11.96 9.47 2.96
C ARG A 185 11.70 8.61 1.72
N CYS A 186 10.57 7.90 1.68
CA CYS A 186 10.27 6.96 0.60
C CYS A 186 10.21 7.64 -0.77
N LYS A 187 10.96 7.06 -1.71
CA LYS A 187 11.10 7.57 -3.09
C LYS A 187 10.18 6.92 -4.11
N SER A 188 9.47 5.85 -3.73
CA SER A 188 8.49 5.19 -4.61
C SER A 188 7.37 6.16 -5.02
N PRO A 189 7.17 6.40 -6.33
CA PRO A 189 6.05 7.21 -6.82
C PRO A 189 4.67 6.71 -6.37
N SER A 190 4.43 5.40 -6.40
CA SER A 190 3.17 4.80 -5.97
C SER A 190 2.95 4.93 -4.46
N PHE A 191 4.00 4.78 -3.64
CA PHE A 191 3.91 5.05 -2.20
C PHE A 191 3.57 6.51 -1.92
N ARG A 192 4.19 7.46 -2.64
CA ARG A 192 3.88 8.90 -2.47
C ARG A 192 2.43 9.20 -2.81
N CYS A 193 1.92 8.65 -3.92
CA CYS A 193 0.51 8.76 -4.29
C CYS A 193 -0.43 8.19 -3.21
N PHE A 194 -0.03 7.11 -2.54
CA PHE A 194 -0.75 6.54 -1.41
C PHE A 194 -0.70 7.45 -0.17
N ARG A 195 0.50 7.87 0.24
CA ARG A 195 0.73 8.77 1.39
C ARG A 195 -0.05 10.07 1.26
N GLU A 196 -0.03 10.71 0.11
CA GLU A 196 -0.78 11.95 -0.15
C GLU A 196 -2.27 11.79 0.12
N VAL A 197 -2.85 10.67 -0.31
CA VAL A 197 -4.26 10.37 -0.09
C VAL A 197 -4.59 10.10 1.37
N VAL A 198 -3.72 9.35 2.06
CA VAL A 198 -3.90 9.09 3.50
C VAL A 198 -3.88 10.40 4.28
N LEU A 199 -2.96 11.32 3.94
CA LEU A 199 -2.87 12.64 4.55
C LEU A 199 -4.05 13.55 4.18
N GLU A 200 -4.53 13.52 2.93
CA GLU A 200 -5.72 14.27 2.53
C GLU A 200 -6.99 13.79 3.26
N ALA A 201 -7.14 12.48 3.42
CA ALA A 201 -8.28 11.86 4.07
C ALA A 201 -8.47 12.31 5.53
N VAL A 202 -7.38 12.71 6.20
CA VAL A 202 -7.40 13.21 7.57
C VAL A 202 -7.57 14.73 7.66
N VAL A 203 -7.15 15.50 6.64
CA VAL A 203 -7.31 16.98 6.63
C VAL A 203 -8.74 17.39 6.30
N GLY A 204 -9.45 16.67 5.43
CA GLY A 204 -10.85 16.97 5.07
C GLY A 204 -11.88 16.68 6.17
N SER A 205 -11.44 16.39 7.39
CA SER A 205 -12.28 16.12 8.57
C SER A 205 -12.24 17.24 9.63
N GLN A 206 -11.57 18.35 9.34
CA GLN A 206 -11.52 19.54 10.18
C GLN A 206 -12.61 20.55 9.80
#